data_AF-A0A933CYE5-F1
#
_entry.id   AF-A0A933CYE5-F1
#
_cell.length_a   1.000
_cell.length_b   1.000
_cell.length_c   1.000
_cell.angle_alpha   90.00
_cell.angle_beta   90.00
_cell.angle_gamma   90.00
#
_symmetry.space_group_name_H-M   'P 1'
#
loop_
_entity.id
_entity.type
_entity.pdbx_description
1 polymer ?
#
loop_
_entity_poly.entity_id
_entity_poly.type
_entity_poly.pdbx_seq_one_letter_code
_entity_poly.pdbx_strand_id
1 'polypeptide(L)'
;MTPTREVYWNITGIWLMYVLLIPTILVFAYGIYRHYRLWRLGRPENRFAPVVERVRGLLVYALGQGRILRNIYGGLFHALIFFGFVALFIGTVVVMIHEDFGLRIMQGNFYLFFQSLSLDIFGLLCILGVLIALFHRYRLRPGRLNNTWQDPVVLGWLLAVLVTGFMIEGLRILATQDPWAAWSPVGLVVGRVLSSIAPPEFFLALHVFLWWFHLALAFGLIAWLPFSKLLHVFTAPANIYFRSLETKGAMLKPIDLESAESFGVKTIDQFTWKGLLDLDACTECGRCQDVCPAFA
;
A
#
# COMPACT_ATOMS: atom_id res chain seq x y z
N MET A 1 -6.07 -19.38 30.52
CA MET A 1 -6.91 -18.95 29.38
C MET A 1 -6.06 -19.01 28.12
N THR A 2 -6.60 -19.49 27.00
CA THR A 2 -5.88 -19.47 25.71
C THR A 2 -5.81 -18.04 25.19
N PRO A 3 -4.63 -17.50 24.83
CA PRO A 3 -4.51 -16.17 24.27
C PRO A 3 -5.37 -15.98 23.02
N THR A 4 -6.23 -14.96 22.99
CA THR A 4 -7.08 -14.59 21.85
C THR A 4 -7.78 -13.24 22.14
N ARG A 5 -8.54 -12.72 21.18
CA ARG A 5 -9.47 -11.59 21.36
C ARG A 5 -10.80 -11.86 20.68
N GLU A 6 -11.85 -11.24 21.19
CA GLU A 6 -13.14 -11.17 20.50
C GLU A 6 -13.03 -10.30 19.24
N VAL A 7 -13.46 -10.83 18.10
CA VAL A 7 -13.59 -10.08 16.85
C VAL A 7 -14.92 -9.32 16.89
N TYR A 8 -14.92 -8.09 16.37
CA TYR A 8 -16.06 -7.15 16.41
C TYR A 8 -16.49 -6.64 17.79
N TRP A 9 -16.36 -7.42 18.87
CA TRP A 9 -16.68 -6.99 20.24
C TRP A 9 -18.03 -6.23 20.33
N ASN A 10 -18.03 -4.91 20.54
CA ASN A 10 -19.25 -4.11 20.69
C ASN A 10 -19.84 -3.59 19.35
N ILE A 11 -19.32 -4.03 18.21
CA ILE A 11 -19.81 -3.63 16.88
C ILE A 11 -20.97 -4.54 16.47
N THR A 12 -22.10 -3.91 16.12
CA THR A 12 -23.29 -4.59 15.60
C THR A 12 -23.51 -4.22 14.13
N GLY A 13 -24.35 -4.97 13.41
CA GLY A 13 -24.68 -4.65 12.02
C GLY A 13 -23.56 -4.95 11.02
N ILE A 14 -22.68 -5.92 11.31
CA ILE A 14 -21.52 -6.30 10.47
C ILE A 14 -21.93 -6.63 9.02
N TRP A 15 -23.15 -7.09 8.77
CA TRP A 15 -23.66 -7.32 7.42
C TRP A 15 -23.56 -6.06 6.52
N LEU A 16 -23.67 -4.85 7.09
CA LEU A 16 -23.49 -3.58 6.37
C LEU A 16 -22.09 -3.44 5.80
N MET A 17 -21.06 -3.96 6.48
CA MET A 17 -19.68 -3.98 5.96
C MET A 17 -19.63 -4.68 4.62
N TYR A 18 -20.24 -5.86 4.47
CA TYR A 18 -20.23 -6.58 3.20
C TYR A 18 -21.06 -5.88 2.12
N VAL A 19 -22.16 -5.22 2.50
CA VAL A 19 -22.93 -4.37 1.57
C VAL A 19 -22.08 -3.21 1.05
N LEU A 20 -21.30 -2.56 1.91
CA LEU A 20 -20.37 -1.49 1.53
C LEU A 20 -19.14 -1.99 0.76
N LEU A 21 -18.75 -3.25 0.94
CA LEU A 21 -17.63 -3.86 0.23
C LEU A 21 -17.94 -4.02 -1.27
N ILE A 22 -19.20 -4.30 -1.64
CA ILE A 22 -19.63 -4.45 -3.03
C ILE A 22 -19.29 -3.23 -3.89
N PRO A 23 -19.77 -2.00 -3.58
CA PRO A 23 -19.42 -0.82 -4.37
C PRO A 23 -17.92 -0.52 -4.33
N THR A 24 -17.22 -0.77 -3.20
CA THR A 24 -15.77 -0.63 -3.13
C THR A 24 -15.05 -1.51 -4.17
N ILE A 25 -15.43 -2.78 -4.27
CA ILE A 25 -14.86 -3.72 -5.26
C ILE A 25 -15.22 -3.29 -6.68
N LEU A 26 -16.47 -2.87 -6.94
CA LEU A 26 -16.91 -2.44 -8.27
C LEU A 26 -16.15 -1.21 -8.77
N VAL A 27 -15.99 -0.19 -7.91
CA VAL A 27 -15.24 1.03 -8.23
C VAL A 27 -13.76 0.71 -8.44
N PHE A 28 -13.16 -0.11 -7.57
CA PHE A 28 -11.79 -0.59 -7.74
C PHE A 28 -11.60 -1.33 -9.07
N ALA A 29 -12.45 -2.31 -9.37
CA ALA A 29 -12.40 -3.12 -10.57
C ALA A 29 -12.56 -2.26 -11.84
N TYR A 30 -13.48 -1.28 -11.81
CA TYR A 30 -13.65 -0.33 -12.90
C TYR A 30 -12.39 0.51 -13.14
N GLY A 31 -11.74 0.99 -12.07
CA GLY A 31 -10.48 1.73 -12.17
C GLY A 31 -9.38 0.90 -12.83
N ILE A 32 -9.15 -0.32 -12.35
CA ILE A 32 -8.18 -1.25 -12.95
C ILE A 32 -8.53 -1.56 -14.41
N TYR A 33 -9.81 -1.78 -14.71
CA TYR A 33 -10.28 -2.03 -16.07
C TYR A 33 -9.98 -0.86 -17.02
N ARG A 34 -10.08 0.38 -16.54
CA ARG A 34 -9.74 1.57 -17.34
C ARG A 34 -8.28 1.55 -17.79
N HIS A 35 -7.35 1.26 -16.87
CA HIS A 35 -5.93 1.15 -17.19
C HIS A 35 -5.65 -0.03 -18.12
N TYR A 36 -6.26 -1.19 -17.86
CA TYR A 36 -6.15 -2.34 -18.75
C TYR A 36 -6.63 -2.03 -20.18
N ARG A 37 -7.75 -1.32 -20.33
CA ARG A 37 -8.24 -0.88 -21.65
C ARG A 37 -7.24 0.01 -22.37
N LEU A 38 -6.57 0.91 -21.66
CA LEU A 38 -5.53 1.76 -22.23
C LEU A 38 -4.34 0.93 -22.70
N TRP A 39 -3.85 -0.01 -21.87
CA TRP A 39 -2.71 -0.87 -22.25
C TRP A 39 -3.01 -1.70 -23.50
N ARG A 40 -4.28 -2.13 -23.68
CA ARG A 40 -4.69 -2.87 -24.89
C ARG A 40 -4.73 -2.07 -26.18
N LEU A 41 -4.63 -0.73 -26.12
CA LEU A 41 -4.48 0.09 -27.33
C LEU A 41 -3.07 -0.04 -27.92
N GLY A 42 -2.10 -0.43 -27.09
CA GLY A 42 -0.72 -0.54 -27.51
C GLY A 42 -0.48 -1.76 -28.40
N ARG A 43 0.51 -1.65 -29.27
CA ARG A 43 1.00 -2.73 -30.14
C ARG A 43 1.42 -3.96 -29.32
N PRO A 44 1.27 -5.18 -29.88
CA PRO A 44 1.69 -6.40 -29.21
C PRO A 44 3.21 -6.42 -28.99
N GLU A 45 3.64 -6.87 -27.81
CA GLU A 45 5.05 -7.07 -27.47
C GLU A 45 5.17 -8.29 -26.55
N ASN A 46 6.04 -9.25 -26.88
CA ASN A 46 6.19 -10.44 -26.05
C ASN A 46 7.23 -10.23 -24.94
N ARG A 47 6.78 -10.21 -23.68
CA ARG A 47 7.63 -10.10 -22.48
C ARG A 47 7.28 -11.14 -21.42
N PHE A 48 6.73 -12.30 -21.81
CA PHE A 48 6.26 -13.31 -20.84
C PHE A 48 7.35 -14.30 -20.43
N ALA A 49 8.36 -14.52 -21.27
CA ALA A 49 9.43 -15.48 -21.04
C ALA A 49 10.81 -14.81 -20.88
N PRO A 50 11.78 -15.49 -20.24
CA PRO A 50 11.60 -16.67 -19.38
C PRO A 50 10.96 -16.31 -18.03
N VAL A 51 10.14 -17.22 -17.49
CA VAL A 51 9.31 -16.95 -16.29
C VAL A 51 10.14 -16.88 -15.01
N VAL A 52 11.16 -17.75 -14.88
CA VAL A 52 11.96 -17.89 -13.65
C VAL A 52 12.70 -16.58 -13.31
N GLU A 53 13.35 -15.97 -14.29
CA GLU A 53 14.10 -14.71 -14.13
C GLU A 53 13.19 -13.53 -13.80
N ARG A 54 11.95 -13.57 -14.29
CA ARG A 54 10.93 -12.54 -14.04
C ARG A 54 10.38 -12.65 -12.62
N VAL A 55 10.02 -13.86 -12.19
CA VAL A 55 9.59 -14.15 -10.82
C VAL A 55 10.72 -13.84 -9.83
N ARG A 56 11.96 -14.27 -10.09
CA ARG A 56 13.12 -13.88 -9.28
C ARG A 56 13.25 -12.37 -9.16
N GLY A 57 12.99 -11.67 -10.26
CA GLY A 57 12.94 -10.21 -10.29
C GLY A 57 11.87 -9.61 -9.39
N LEU A 58 10.67 -10.19 -9.34
CA LEU A 58 9.61 -9.77 -8.41
C LEU A 58 10.05 -9.98 -6.95
N LEU A 59 10.57 -11.16 -6.63
CA LEU A 59 11.04 -11.46 -5.27
C LEU A 59 12.13 -10.48 -4.82
N VAL A 60 13.11 -10.20 -5.68
CA VAL A 60 14.25 -9.34 -5.33
C VAL A 60 13.87 -7.85 -5.34
N TYR A 61 13.12 -7.39 -6.34
CA TYR A 61 12.90 -5.96 -6.55
C TYR A 61 11.56 -5.45 -6.04
N ALA A 62 10.50 -6.25 -6.04
CA ALA A 62 9.19 -5.87 -5.50
C ALA A 62 9.08 -6.23 -4.03
N LEU A 63 9.33 -7.48 -3.64
CA LEU A 63 9.28 -7.88 -2.22
C LEU A 63 10.52 -7.42 -1.46
N GLY A 64 11.72 -7.70 -1.99
CA GLY A 64 12.98 -7.31 -1.36
C GLY A 64 13.36 -5.83 -1.48
N GLN A 65 12.53 -5.00 -2.14
CA GLN A 65 12.74 -3.54 -2.29
C GLN A 65 14.10 -3.12 -2.91
N GLY A 66 14.86 -4.05 -3.53
CA GLY A 66 16.28 -3.85 -3.83
C GLY A 66 16.62 -2.71 -4.81
N ARG A 67 15.65 -2.21 -5.59
CA ARG A 67 15.87 -1.03 -6.46
C ARG A 67 15.68 0.29 -5.72
N ILE A 68 14.74 0.35 -4.78
CA ILE A 68 14.39 1.58 -4.07
C ILE A 68 15.39 1.82 -2.94
N LEU A 69 15.85 0.75 -2.29
CA LEU A 69 16.88 0.78 -1.24
C LEU A 69 18.26 1.30 -1.71
N ARG A 70 18.48 1.47 -3.03
CA ARG A 70 19.69 2.12 -3.55
C ARG A 70 19.79 3.60 -3.18
N ASN A 71 18.66 4.26 -2.93
CA ASN A 71 18.62 5.58 -2.34
C ASN A 71 18.16 5.42 -0.90
N ILE A 72 19.05 5.62 0.08
CA ILE A 72 18.76 5.29 1.48
C ILE A 72 17.57 6.07 2.03
N TYR A 73 17.44 7.36 1.68
CA TYR A 73 16.34 8.20 2.13
C TYR A 73 15.01 7.75 1.53
N GLY A 74 14.96 7.58 0.20
CA GLY A 74 13.78 7.12 -0.51
C GLY A 74 13.35 5.69 -0.15
N GLY A 75 14.34 4.82 0.02
CA GLY A 75 14.16 3.40 0.31
C GLY A 75 13.71 3.13 1.74
N LEU A 76 14.24 3.86 2.72
CA LEU A 76 13.90 3.63 4.12
C LEU A 76 12.41 3.86 4.38
N PHE A 77 11.88 5.04 4.08
CA PHE A 77 10.46 5.31 4.34
C PHE A 77 9.55 4.40 3.52
N HIS A 78 9.93 4.07 2.28
CA HIS A 78 9.13 3.19 1.44
C HIS A 78 9.10 1.76 1.98
N ALA A 79 10.23 1.24 2.45
CA ALA A 79 10.30 -0.08 3.07
C ALA A 79 9.45 -0.14 4.35
N LEU A 80 9.53 0.89 5.20
CA LEU A 80 8.71 0.98 6.41
C LEU A 80 7.21 0.97 6.10
N ILE A 81 6.77 1.77 5.11
CA ILE A 81 5.37 1.79 4.65
C ILE A 81 4.99 0.43 4.05
N PHE A 82 5.82 -0.12 3.15
CA PHE A 82 5.52 -1.35 2.41
C PHE A 82 5.37 -2.56 3.35
N PHE A 83 6.37 -2.83 4.19
CA PHE A 83 6.32 -3.98 5.09
C PHE A 83 5.27 -3.80 6.18
N GLY A 84 5.08 -2.56 6.65
CA GLY A 84 3.99 -2.19 7.55
C GLY A 84 2.61 -2.52 6.97
N PHE A 85 2.30 -1.99 5.78
CA PHE A 85 1.04 -2.26 5.10
C PHE A 85 0.83 -3.73 4.75
N VAL A 86 1.86 -4.43 4.26
CA VAL A 86 1.76 -5.86 3.93
C VAL A 86 1.45 -6.68 5.18
N ALA A 87 2.15 -6.43 6.29
CA ALA A 87 1.89 -7.13 7.55
C ALA A 87 0.45 -6.88 8.05
N LEU A 88 0.01 -5.62 8.08
CA LEU A 88 -1.34 -5.25 8.48
C LEU A 88 -2.43 -5.85 7.57
N PHE A 89 -2.18 -5.88 6.26
CA PHE A 89 -3.09 -6.51 5.29
C PHE A 89 -3.20 -8.01 5.53
N ILE A 90 -2.08 -8.72 5.73
CA ILE A 90 -2.09 -10.15 6.08
C ILE A 90 -2.84 -10.35 7.41
N GLY A 91 -2.61 -9.50 8.41
CA GLY A 91 -3.35 -9.52 9.67
C GLY A 91 -4.86 -9.35 9.50
N THR A 92 -5.28 -8.51 8.57
CA THR A 92 -6.71 -8.30 8.23
C THR A 92 -7.29 -9.55 7.54
N VAL A 93 -6.55 -10.14 6.60
CA VAL A 93 -6.94 -11.40 5.94
C VAL A 93 -7.04 -12.54 6.95
N VAL A 94 -6.12 -12.62 7.93
CA VAL A 94 -6.17 -13.60 9.02
C VAL A 94 -7.42 -13.42 9.87
N VAL A 95 -7.82 -12.18 10.19
CA VAL A 95 -9.08 -11.90 10.91
C VAL A 95 -10.29 -12.35 10.09
N MET A 96 -10.33 -12.04 8.80
CA MET A 96 -11.40 -12.49 7.89
C MET A 96 -11.48 -14.03 7.84
N ILE A 97 -10.35 -14.71 7.68
CA ILE A 97 -10.31 -16.19 7.69
C ILE A 97 -10.78 -16.74 9.04
N HIS A 98 -10.40 -16.09 10.14
CA HIS A 98 -10.80 -16.53 11.48
C HIS A 98 -12.31 -16.48 11.70
N GLU A 99 -12.92 -15.36 11.31
CA GLU A 99 -14.30 -15.06 11.62
C GLU A 99 -15.25 -15.57 10.55
N ASP A 100 -14.99 -15.28 9.27
CA ASP A 100 -15.92 -15.58 8.17
C ASP A 100 -15.91 -17.05 7.77
N PHE A 101 -14.77 -17.73 7.96
CA PHE A 101 -14.61 -19.16 7.66
C PHE A 101 -14.60 -20.04 8.91
N GLY A 102 -14.67 -19.43 10.11
CA GLY A 102 -14.64 -20.15 11.39
C GLY A 102 -13.33 -20.90 11.69
N LEU A 103 -12.25 -20.62 10.96
CA LEU A 103 -10.94 -21.25 11.17
C LEU A 103 -10.23 -20.59 12.33
N ARG A 104 -10.18 -21.23 13.50
CA ARG A 104 -9.68 -20.64 14.76
C ARG A 104 -8.15 -20.42 14.82
N ILE A 105 -7.60 -19.61 13.91
CA ILE A 105 -6.16 -19.34 13.74
C ILE A 105 -5.62 -18.32 14.78
N MET A 106 -6.40 -17.29 15.14
CA MET A 106 -6.03 -16.25 16.11
C MET A 106 -6.09 -16.74 17.57
N GLN A 107 -5.33 -17.79 17.90
CA GLN A 107 -5.24 -18.33 19.25
C GLN A 107 -3.79 -18.64 19.65
N GLY A 108 -3.52 -18.65 20.95
CA GLY A 108 -2.23 -19.07 21.52
C GLY A 108 -1.06 -18.17 21.08
N ASN A 109 0.09 -18.80 20.87
CA ASN A 109 1.32 -18.10 20.49
C ASN A 109 1.19 -17.35 19.16
N PHE A 110 0.41 -17.88 18.21
CA PHE A 110 0.20 -17.20 16.94
C PHE A 110 -0.51 -15.84 17.15
N TYR A 111 -1.53 -15.80 18.00
CA TYR A 111 -2.18 -14.54 18.38
C TYR A 111 -1.20 -13.55 19.02
N LEU A 112 -0.40 -14.00 20.00
CA LEU A 112 0.52 -13.13 20.74
C LEU A 112 1.64 -12.57 19.85
N PHE A 113 2.37 -13.43 19.14
CA PHE A 113 3.55 -13.01 18.37
C PHE A 113 3.18 -12.35 17.04
N PHE A 114 2.26 -12.94 16.27
CA PHE A 114 1.91 -12.43 14.95
C PHE A 114 0.83 -11.35 15.06
N GLN A 115 -0.35 -11.69 15.58
CA GLN A 115 -1.52 -10.82 15.50
C GLN A 115 -1.46 -9.59 16.43
N SER A 116 -0.86 -9.72 17.61
CA SER A 116 -0.71 -8.65 18.59
C SER A 116 0.63 -7.95 18.39
N LEU A 117 1.74 -8.55 18.81
CA LEU A 117 3.05 -7.87 18.83
C LEU A 117 3.55 -7.44 17.44
N SER A 118 3.56 -8.35 16.47
CA SER A 118 4.10 -8.00 15.15
C SER A 118 3.28 -6.93 14.46
N LEU A 119 1.94 -7.04 14.45
CA LEU A 119 1.09 -6.03 13.81
C LEU A 119 1.16 -4.67 14.52
N ASP A 120 1.25 -4.65 15.85
CA ASP A 120 1.43 -3.43 16.65
C ASP A 120 2.76 -2.72 16.29
N ILE A 121 3.86 -3.48 16.19
CA ILE A 121 5.16 -2.92 15.78
C ILE A 121 5.16 -2.49 14.31
N PHE A 122 4.64 -3.30 13.39
CA PHE A 122 4.58 -2.95 11.96
C PHE A 122 3.66 -1.77 11.69
N GLY A 123 2.58 -1.60 12.45
CA GLY A 123 1.73 -0.42 12.40
C GLY A 123 2.49 0.85 12.78
N LEU A 124 3.28 0.81 13.86
CA LEU A 124 4.13 1.93 14.26
C LEU A 124 5.21 2.25 13.22
N LEU A 125 5.89 1.22 12.70
CA LEU A 125 6.88 1.38 11.64
C LEU A 125 6.24 2.01 10.39
N CYS A 126 5.02 1.61 10.04
CA CYS A 126 4.28 2.20 8.94
C CYS A 126 4.01 3.69 9.16
N ILE A 127 3.52 4.08 10.35
CA ILE A 127 3.31 5.48 10.72
C ILE A 127 4.62 6.26 10.59
N LEU A 128 5.71 5.74 11.15
CA LEU A 128 7.03 6.37 11.05
C LEU A 128 7.46 6.54 9.58
N GLY A 129 7.25 5.53 8.74
CA GLY A 129 7.48 5.61 7.31
C GLY A 129 6.69 6.75 6.65
N VAL A 130 5.39 6.88 6.95
CA VAL A 130 4.56 7.98 6.44
C VAL A 130 5.07 9.35 6.91
N LEU A 131 5.43 9.48 8.19
CA LEU A 131 5.97 10.73 8.74
C LEU A 131 7.30 11.12 8.11
N ILE A 132 8.21 10.16 7.91
CA ILE A 132 9.48 10.40 7.19
C ILE A 132 9.20 10.80 5.74
N ALA A 133 8.25 10.16 5.05
CA ALA A 133 7.88 10.51 3.69
C ALA A 133 7.32 11.94 3.60
N LEU A 134 6.45 12.35 4.53
CA LEU A 134 5.93 13.72 4.64
C LEU A 134 7.06 14.72 4.89
N PHE A 135 7.95 14.44 5.84
CA PHE A 135 9.10 15.30 6.14
C PHE A 135 10.04 15.44 4.94
N HIS A 136 10.40 14.33 4.30
CA HIS A 136 11.25 14.31 3.12
C HIS A 136 10.63 15.12 1.96
N ARG A 137 9.31 15.01 1.76
CA ARG A 137 8.61 15.69 0.67
C ARG A 137 8.41 17.18 0.91
N TYR A 138 8.01 17.59 2.12
CA TYR A 138 7.57 18.97 2.38
C TYR A 138 8.55 19.82 3.18
N ARG A 139 9.49 19.20 3.91
CA ARG A 139 10.51 19.94 4.66
C ARG A 139 11.87 19.93 3.98
N LEU A 140 12.33 18.79 3.48
CA LEU A 140 13.60 18.70 2.73
C LEU A 140 13.44 19.19 1.27
N ARG A 141 12.27 18.97 0.67
CA ARG A 141 11.90 19.39 -0.69
C ARG A 141 13.02 19.19 -1.74
N PRO A 142 13.47 17.93 -1.99
CA PRO A 142 14.45 17.67 -3.05
C PRO A 142 13.97 18.20 -4.40
N GLY A 143 14.81 18.95 -5.11
CA GLY A 143 14.45 19.62 -6.39
C GLY A 143 14.01 18.67 -7.50
N ARG A 144 14.35 17.37 -7.40
CA ARG A 144 13.95 16.31 -8.34
C ARG A 144 12.50 15.82 -8.18
N LEU A 145 11.82 16.15 -7.08
CA LEU A 145 10.48 15.63 -6.79
C LEU A 145 9.40 16.57 -7.33
N ASN A 146 8.54 16.04 -8.19
CA ASN A 146 7.31 16.71 -8.59
C ASN A 146 6.21 16.45 -7.53
N ASN A 147 5.75 17.50 -6.86
CA ASN A 147 4.69 17.41 -5.86
C ASN A 147 3.35 17.78 -6.49
N THR A 148 2.40 16.87 -6.41
CA THR A 148 1.01 17.05 -6.85
C THR A 148 0.08 17.10 -5.63
N TRP A 149 -1.17 17.49 -5.85
CA TRP A 149 -2.20 17.49 -4.80
C TRP A 149 -2.50 16.09 -4.26
N GLN A 150 -2.20 15.02 -5.00
CA GLN A 150 -2.44 13.64 -4.55
C GLN A 150 -1.43 13.20 -3.49
N ASP A 151 -0.20 13.72 -3.51
CA ASP A 151 0.85 13.30 -2.59
C ASP A 151 0.50 13.55 -1.10
N PRO A 152 0.03 14.76 -0.69
CA PRO A 152 -0.36 15.00 0.70
C PRO A 152 -1.66 14.28 1.05
N VAL A 153 -2.59 14.14 0.09
CA VAL A 153 -3.87 13.44 0.31
C VAL A 153 -3.63 11.96 0.59
N VAL A 154 -2.83 11.28 -0.23
CA VAL A 154 -2.49 9.86 -0.04
C VAL A 154 -1.78 9.67 1.29
N LEU A 155 -0.71 10.43 1.57
CA LEU A 155 0.04 10.26 2.82
C LEU A 155 -0.80 10.57 4.06
N GLY A 156 -1.63 11.62 4.02
CA GLY A 156 -2.56 11.95 5.09
C GLY A 156 -3.62 10.88 5.31
N TRP A 157 -4.18 10.32 4.24
CA TRP A 157 -5.19 9.25 4.32
C TRP A 157 -4.58 7.95 4.87
N LEU A 158 -3.38 7.55 4.43
CA LEU A 158 -2.68 6.40 5.01
C LEU A 158 -2.44 6.62 6.52
N LEU A 159 -1.99 7.81 6.92
CA LEU A 159 -1.80 8.14 8.33
C LEU A 159 -3.11 8.05 9.11
N ALA A 160 -4.22 8.55 8.57
CA ALA A 160 -5.54 8.50 9.20
C ALA A 160 -6.01 7.05 9.43
N VAL A 161 -5.84 6.17 8.43
CA VAL A 161 -6.15 4.73 8.58
C VAL A 161 -5.29 4.11 9.70
N LEU A 162 -3.98 4.34 9.70
CA LEU A 162 -3.08 3.77 10.71
C LEU A 162 -3.39 4.27 12.13
N VAL A 163 -3.60 5.57 12.30
CA VAL A 163 -3.91 6.18 13.61
C VAL A 163 -5.26 5.70 14.13
N THR A 164 -6.30 5.70 13.30
CA THR A 164 -7.62 5.20 13.71
C THR A 164 -7.57 3.71 14.07
N GLY A 165 -6.75 2.91 13.40
CA GLY A 165 -6.51 1.51 13.76
C GLY A 165 -5.97 1.33 15.19
N PHE A 166 -4.94 2.10 15.56
CA PHE A 166 -4.42 2.08 16.94
C PHE A 166 -5.41 2.63 17.97
N MET A 167 -6.20 3.65 17.61
CA MET A 167 -7.23 4.17 18.52
C MET A 167 -8.30 3.10 18.81
N ILE A 168 -8.74 2.36 17.79
CA ILE A 168 -9.68 1.24 17.94
C ILE A 168 -9.07 0.16 18.85
N GLU A 169 -7.83 -0.24 18.59
CA GLU A 169 -7.13 -1.24 19.40
C GLU A 169 -6.98 -0.79 20.86
N GLY A 170 -6.54 0.45 21.09
CA GLY A 170 -6.35 1.01 22.43
C GLY A 170 -7.64 1.10 23.23
N LEU A 171 -8.74 1.52 22.61
CA LEU A 171 -10.07 1.54 23.25
C LEU A 171 -10.54 0.13 23.60
N ARG A 172 -10.36 -0.83 22.70
CA ARG A 172 -10.69 -2.25 22.96
C ARG A 172 -9.87 -2.77 24.14
N ILE A 173 -8.56 -2.54 24.17
CA ILE A 173 -7.68 -2.98 25.26
C ILE A 173 -8.17 -2.47 26.62
N LEU A 174 -8.48 -1.17 26.71
CA LEU A 174 -8.92 -0.58 27.97
C LEU A 174 -10.30 -1.07 28.40
N ALA A 175 -11.26 -1.07 27.48
CA ALA A 175 -12.65 -1.38 27.82
C ALA A 175 -12.89 -2.87 28.09
N THR A 176 -12.08 -3.76 27.51
CA THR A 176 -12.15 -5.21 27.75
C THR A 176 -11.23 -5.69 28.87
N GLN A 177 -10.40 -4.80 29.44
CA GLN A 177 -9.33 -5.16 30.39
C GLN A 177 -8.47 -6.32 29.86
N ASP A 178 -8.01 -6.19 28.61
CA ASP A 178 -7.35 -7.28 27.88
C ASP A 178 -6.16 -7.86 28.66
N PRO A 179 -6.19 -9.15 29.07
CA PRO A 179 -5.11 -9.76 29.84
C PRO A 179 -3.79 -9.85 29.04
N TRP A 180 -3.85 -9.69 27.72
CA TRP A 180 -2.70 -9.74 26.81
C TRP A 180 -2.23 -8.35 26.38
N ALA A 181 -2.74 -7.26 26.97
CA ALA A 181 -2.45 -5.89 26.57
C ALA A 181 -0.95 -5.56 26.43
N ALA A 182 -0.08 -6.20 27.21
CA ALA A 182 1.38 -6.02 27.13
C ALA A 182 1.99 -6.47 25.78
N TRP A 183 1.28 -7.30 25.00
CA TRP A 183 1.70 -7.74 23.68
C TRP A 183 1.33 -6.75 22.57
N SER A 184 0.51 -5.73 22.84
CA SER A 184 0.24 -4.60 21.95
C SER A 184 0.72 -3.30 22.62
N PRO A 185 2.04 -3.09 22.76
CA PRO A 185 2.59 -1.98 23.54
C PRO A 185 2.17 -0.60 23.00
N VAL A 186 2.08 -0.42 21.68
CA VAL A 186 1.68 0.85 21.07
C VAL A 186 0.18 1.07 21.26
N GLY A 187 -0.64 0.06 20.98
CA GLY A 187 -2.08 0.09 21.26
C GLY A 187 -2.38 0.39 22.74
N LEU A 188 -1.63 -0.20 23.67
CA LEU A 188 -1.75 0.06 25.11
C LEU A 188 -1.39 1.51 25.47
N VAL A 189 -0.31 2.06 24.90
CA VAL A 189 0.06 3.47 25.11
C VAL A 189 -1.02 4.38 24.56
N VAL A 190 -1.52 4.12 23.34
CA VAL A 190 -2.62 4.89 22.74
C VAL A 190 -3.87 4.82 23.59
N GLY A 191 -4.23 3.64 24.11
CA GLY A 191 -5.32 3.48 25.07
C GLY A 191 -5.12 4.37 26.29
N ARG A 192 -3.96 4.29 26.95
CA ARG A 192 -3.66 5.13 28.13
C ARG A 192 -3.76 6.64 27.84
N VAL A 193 -3.26 7.08 26.69
CA VAL A 193 -3.42 8.48 26.24
C VAL A 193 -4.90 8.84 26.05
N LEU A 194 -5.70 7.96 25.45
CA LEU A 194 -7.14 8.19 25.31
C LEU A 194 -7.85 8.29 26.67
N SER A 195 -7.44 7.48 27.64
CA SER A 195 -8.00 7.53 29.00
C SER A 195 -7.64 8.78 29.80
N SER A 196 -6.59 9.52 29.40
CA SER A 196 -6.26 10.80 30.04
C SER A 196 -7.03 11.99 29.46
N ILE A 197 -7.69 11.82 28.30
CA ILE A 197 -8.42 12.89 27.61
C ILE A 197 -9.92 12.65 27.47
N ALA A 198 -10.40 11.43 27.71
CA ALA A 198 -11.81 11.08 27.67
C ALA A 198 -12.17 10.12 28.82
N PRO A 199 -13.35 10.27 29.45
CA PRO A 199 -13.72 9.39 30.54
C PRO A 199 -14.31 8.06 30.03
N PRO A 200 -14.28 6.98 30.83
CA PRO A 200 -14.56 5.61 30.38
C PRO A 200 -15.94 5.40 29.75
N GLU A 201 -16.95 6.15 30.17
CA GLU A 201 -18.31 6.09 29.64
C GLU A 201 -18.40 6.42 28.13
N PHE A 202 -17.41 7.12 27.57
CA PHE A 202 -17.35 7.42 26.13
C PHE A 202 -16.67 6.35 25.30
N PHE A 203 -15.92 5.41 25.91
CA PHE A 203 -15.05 4.50 25.16
C PHE A 203 -15.82 3.58 24.22
N LEU A 204 -16.99 3.08 24.63
CA LEU A 204 -17.80 2.21 23.79
C LEU A 204 -18.31 2.94 22.56
N ALA A 205 -18.89 4.14 22.75
CA ALA A 205 -19.42 4.95 21.66
C ALA A 205 -18.31 5.42 20.71
N LEU A 206 -17.17 5.84 21.26
CA LEU A 206 -16.00 6.25 20.48
C LEU A 206 -15.42 5.07 19.68
N HIS A 207 -15.34 3.87 20.27
CA HIS A 207 -14.91 2.67 19.57
C HIS A 207 -15.84 2.34 18.40
N VAL A 208 -17.16 2.38 18.60
CA VAL A 208 -18.14 2.14 17.53
C VAL A 208 -17.99 3.15 16.39
N PHE A 209 -17.91 4.44 16.73
CA PHE A 209 -17.69 5.49 15.74
C PHE A 209 -16.39 5.28 14.96
N LEU A 210 -15.27 5.09 15.67
CA LEU A 210 -13.96 4.93 15.04
C LEU A 210 -13.90 3.67 14.18
N TRP A 211 -14.55 2.58 14.58
CA TRP A 211 -14.59 1.36 13.79
C TRP A 211 -15.26 1.58 12.43
N TRP A 212 -16.45 2.19 12.41
CA TRP A 212 -17.14 2.51 11.16
C TRP A 212 -16.41 3.59 10.35
N PHE A 213 -15.81 4.57 11.02
CA PHE A 213 -15.01 5.60 10.37
C PHE A 213 -13.75 5.01 9.73
N HIS A 214 -13.02 4.16 10.43
CA HIS A 214 -11.86 3.44 9.92
C HIS A 214 -12.25 2.54 8.74
N LEU A 215 -13.37 1.82 8.84
CA LEU A 215 -13.90 1.04 7.73
C LEU A 215 -14.13 1.92 6.49
N ALA A 216 -14.80 3.05 6.65
CA ALA A 216 -15.05 4.00 5.57
C ALA A 216 -13.74 4.55 4.98
N LEU A 217 -12.74 4.87 5.81
CA LEU A 217 -11.42 5.29 5.36
C LEU A 217 -10.72 4.18 4.55
N ALA A 218 -10.72 2.94 5.05
CA ALA A 218 -10.08 1.81 4.39
C ALA A 218 -10.76 1.47 3.05
N PHE A 219 -12.10 1.39 3.04
CA PHE A 219 -12.88 1.10 1.84
C PHE A 219 -12.79 2.23 0.82
N GLY A 220 -12.82 3.48 1.26
CA GLY A 220 -12.61 4.64 0.40
C GLY A 220 -11.22 4.64 -0.24
N LEU A 221 -10.19 4.32 0.55
CA LEU A 221 -8.82 4.20 0.05
C LEU A 221 -8.67 3.09 -0.99
N ILE A 222 -9.26 1.91 -0.73
CA ILE A 222 -9.28 0.78 -1.69
C ILE A 222 -9.98 1.20 -2.98
N ALA A 223 -11.18 1.79 -2.88
CA ALA A 223 -11.94 2.22 -4.05
C ALA A 223 -11.19 3.29 -4.87
N TRP A 224 -10.51 4.23 -4.21
CA TRP A 224 -9.77 5.32 -4.87
C TRP A 224 -8.38 4.91 -5.38
N LEU A 225 -7.83 3.80 -4.88
CA LEU A 225 -6.50 3.30 -5.22
C LEU A 225 -6.19 3.38 -6.73
N PRO A 226 -6.99 2.80 -7.65
CA PRO A 226 -6.66 2.79 -9.08
C PRO A 226 -6.79 4.16 -9.76
N PHE A 227 -7.33 5.18 -9.10
CA PHE A 227 -7.47 6.54 -9.62
C PHE A 227 -6.44 7.50 -9.01
N SER A 228 -5.48 6.97 -8.27
CA SER A 228 -4.50 7.75 -7.53
C SER A 228 -3.07 7.27 -7.81
N LYS A 229 -2.09 8.01 -7.29
CA LYS A 229 -0.68 7.58 -7.26
C LYS A 229 -0.46 6.22 -6.60
N LEU A 230 -1.42 5.67 -5.82
CA LEU A 230 -1.32 4.34 -5.22
C LEU A 230 -1.46 3.20 -6.24
N LEU A 231 -1.90 3.46 -7.47
CA LEU A 231 -1.93 2.47 -8.55
C LEU A 231 -0.56 1.76 -8.72
N HIS A 232 0.53 2.44 -8.38
CA HIS A 232 1.88 1.87 -8.40
C HIS A 232 2.06 0.59 -7.60
N VAL A 233 1.21 0.33 -6.59
CA VAL A 233 1.21 -0.95 -5.87
C VAL A 233 0.95 -2.13 -6.82
N PHE A 234 0.23 -1.91 -7.92
CA PHE A 234 0.01 -2.89 -8.98
C PHE A 234 0.93 -2.69 -10.18
N THR A 235 1.06 -1.45 -10.66
CA THR A 235 1.81 -1.18 -11.90
C THR A 235 3.32 -1.33 -11.71
N ALA A 236 3.88 -1.05 -10.54
CA ALA A 236 5.33 -1.21 -10.32
C ALA A 236 5.76 -2.69 -10.27
N PRO A 237 5.09 -3.62 -9.55
CA PRO A 237 5.38 -5.04 -9.66
C PRO A 237 5.15 -5.58 -11.08
N ALA A 238 4.05 -5.21 -11.74
CA ALA A 238 3.80 -5.60 -13.13
C ALA A 238 4.94 -5.13 -14.05
N ASN A 239 5.39 -3.89 -13.88
CA ASN A 239 6.52 -3.32 -14.60
C ASN A 239 7.82 -4.10 -14.37
N ILE A 240 8.10 -4.46 -13.11
CA ILE A 240 9.27 -5.27 -12.74
C ILE A 240 9.22 -6.63 -13.41
N TYR A 241 8.06 -7.29 -13.43
CA TYR A 241 7.90 -8.61 -14.06
C TYR A 241 8.13 -8.53 -15.58
N PHE A 242 7.53 -7.55 -16.24
CA PHE A 242 7.61 -7.39 -17.69
C PHE A 242 8.78 -6.52 -18.17
N ARG A 243 9.76 -6.24 -17.30
CA ARG A 243 10.96 -5.48 -17.68
C ARG A 243 11.70 -6.15 -18.84
N SER A 244 12.43 -5.35 -19.62
CA SER A 244 13.41 -5.89 -20.56
C SER A 244 14.51 -6.66 -19.81
N LEU A 245 14.87 -7.82 -20.35
CA LEU A 245 15.99 -8.65 -19.88
C LEU A 245 17.20 -8.56 -20.82
N GLU A 246 17.10 -7.76 -21.87
CA GLU A 246 18.20 -7.50 -22.79
C GLU A 246 19.30 -6.67 -22.10
N THR A 247 20.50 -6.67 -22.68
CA THR A 247 21.60 -5.86 -22.18
C THR A 247 21.25 -4.37 -22.25
N LYS A 248 21.77 -3.60 -21.28
CA LYS A 248 21.56 -2.15 -21.26
C LYS A 248 22.14 -1.56 -22.54
N GLY A 249 21.33 -0.82 -23.30
CA GLY A 249 21.69 -0.26 -24.61
C GLY A 249 21.11 -1.03 -25.81
N ALA A 250 20.76 -2.32 -25.67
CA ALA A 250 20.13 -3.08 -26.76
C ALA A 250 18.75 -2.55 -27.16
N MET A 251 18.11 -1.78 -26.27
CA MET A 251 16.82 -1.13 -26.54
C MET A 251 16.94 0.09 -27.49
N LEU A 252 18.15 0.60 -27.73
CA LEU A 252 18.40 1.65 -28.73
C LEU A 252 18.55 0.98 -30.09
N LYS A 253 17.43 0.74 -30.77
CA LYS A 253 17.47 0.26 -32.16
C LYS A 253 17.84 1.42 -33.07
N PRO A 254 18.81 1.25 -33.99
CA PRO A 254 19.12 2.28 -34.97
C PRO A 254 17.88 2.55 -35.82
N ILE A 255 17.61 3.84 -36.06
CA ILE A 255 16.56 4.28 -36.95
C ILE A 255 17.24 4.67 -38.26
N ASP A 256 16.77 4.11 -39.36
CA ASP A 256 17.18 4.56 -40.69
C ASP A 256 16.47 5.86 -41.03
N LEU A 257 17.24 6.96 -41.07
CA LEU A 257 16.68 8.29 -41.29
C LEU A 257 16.21 8.52 -42.74
N GLU A 258 16.68 7.71 -43.68
CA GLU A 258 16.36 7.88 -45.11
C GLU A 258 15.06 7.16 -45.49
N SER A 259 14.74 6.05 -44.82
CA SER A 259 13.56 5.22 -45.13
C SER A 259 12.44 5.28 -44.09
N ALA A 260 12.69 5.82 -42.88
CA ALA A 260 11.67 5.84 -41.84
C ALA A 260 10.53 6.82 -42.15
N GLU A 261 9.32 6.29 -42.32
CA GLU A 261 8.08 7.09 -42.46
C GLU A 261 7.66 7.79 -41.15
N SER A 262 8.20 7.35 -40.01
CA SER A 262 7.93 7.95 -38.70
C SER A 262 9.14 7.89 -37.77
N PHE A 263 9.45 9.02 -37.16
CA PHE A 263 10.49 9.13 -36.13
C PHE A 263 9.86 9.01 -34.74
N GLY A 264 9.96 7.83 -34.13
CA GLY A 264 9.45 7.58 -32.78
C GLY A 264 7.93 7.45 -32.70
N VAL A 265 7.35 7.98 -31.62
CA VAL A 265 5.92 7.81 -31.28
C VAL A 265 5.23 9.17 -31.27
N LYS A 266 4.22 9.33 -32.12
CA LYS A 266 3.34 10.51 -32.25
C LYS A 266 1.99 10.33 -31.58
N THR A 267 1.42 9.11 -31.61
CA THR A 267 0.09 8.80 -31.05
C THR A 267 0.14 7.64 -30.08
N ILE A 268 -0.84 7.56 -29.16
CA ILE A 268 -0.81 6.61 -28.04
C ILE A 268 -0.82 5.13 -28.48
N ASP A 269 -1.46 4.82 -29.60
CA ASP A 269 -1.55 3.50 -30.22
C ASP A 269 -0.24 3.05 -30.90
N GLN A 270 0.74 3.94 -31.04
CA GLN A 270 2.06 3.59 -31.54
C GLN A 270 2.99 3.05 -30.44
N PHE A 271 2.66 3.25 -29.17
CA PHE A 271 3.32 2.56 -28.06
C PHE A 271 2.97 1.06 -28.09
N THR A 272 3.84 0.24 -27.50
CA THR A 272 3.45 -1.13 -27.14
C THR A 272 2.61 -1.13 -25.87
N TRP A 273 1.85 -2.21 -25.62
CA TRP A 273 1.12 -2.35 -24.35
C TRP A 273 2.06 -2.20 -23.15
N LYS A 274 3.31 -2.66 -23.29
CA LYS A 274 4.34 -2.58 -22.26
C LYS A 274 4.82 -1.15 -22.04
N GLY A 275 4.98 -0.37 -23.11
CA GLY A 275 5.30 1.05 -23.04
C GLY A 275 4.18 1.85 -22.35
N LEU A 276 2.92 1.53 -22.61
CA LEU A 276 1.80 2.14 -21.89
C LEU A 276 1.80 1.76 -20.39
N LEU A 277 2.13 0.52 -20.05
CA LEU A 277 2.35 0.11 -18.66
C LEU A 277 3.55 0.81 -18.01
N ASP A 278 4.62 1.12 -18.76
CA ASP A 278 5.75 1.93 -18.24
C ASP A 278 5.30 3.33 -17.81
N LEU A 279 4.43 3.96 -18.60
CA LEU A 279 3.87 5.27 -18.27
C LEU A 279 3.05 5.23 -16.96
N ASP A 280 2.17 4.25 -16.82
CA ASP A 280 1.36 4.07 -15.60
C ASP A 280 2.16 3.59 -14.38
N ALA A 281 3.37 3.04 -14.58
CA ALA A 281 4.28 2.67 -13.49
C ALA A 281 5.14 3.85 -13.01
N CYS A 282 5.14 4.98 -13.74
CA CYS A 282 5.85 6.17 -13.32
C CYS A 282 5.19 6.79 -12.09
N THR A 283 5.94 6.90 -11.00
CA THR A 283 5.49 7.53 -9.75
C THR A 283 6.03 8.93 -9.55
N GLU A 284 6.57 9.55 -10.62
CA GLU A 284 7.24 10.86 -10.55
C GLU A 284 8.35 10.90 -9.47
N CYS A 285 9.04 9.77 -9.29
CA CYS A 285 10.02 9.61 -8.22
C CYS A 285 11.34 10.37 -8.44
N GLY A 286 11.52 11.04 -9.58
CA GLY A 286 12.71 11.84 -9.92
C GLY A 286 13.97 11.03 -10.22
N ARG A 287 13.95 9.69 -10.18
CA ARG A 287 15.16 8.86 -10.42
C ARG A 287 15.68 8.95 -11.85
N CYS A 288 14.79 9.15 -12.82
CA CYS A 288 15.19 9.42 -14.21
C CYS A 288 15.89 10.78 -14.33
N GLN A 289 15.47 11.75 -13.52
CA GLN A 289 16.05 13.08 -13.47
C GLN A 289 17.47 13.06 -12.87
N ASP A 290 17.68 12.30 -11.79
CA ASP A 290 18.98 12.16 -11.12
C ASP A 290 20.10 11.60 -12.00
N VAL A 291 19.75 10.86 -13.06
CA VAL A 291 20.70 10.25 -13.99
C VAL A 291 20.69 10.91 -15.36
N CYS A 292 19.88 11.96 -15.56
CA CYS A 292 19.75 12.65 -16.83
C CYS A 292 20.99 13.52 -17.08
N PRO A 293 21.81 13.24 -18.11
CA PRO A 293 23.00 14.05 -18.39
C PRO A 293 22.68 15.51 -18.74
N ALA A 294 21.47 15.77 -19.23
CA ALA A 294 21.00 17.11 -19.59
C ALA A 294 20.38 17.89 -18.41
N PHE A 295 20.19 17.24 -17.26
CA PHE A 295 19.77 17.91 -16.02
C PHE A 295 20.94 18.22 -15.09
N ALA A 296 22.12 17.66 -15.36
CA ALA A 296 23.31 17.77 -14.53
C ALA A 296 23.81 19.21 -14.40
#